data_AF-A0A533V1R5-F1
#
_entry.id   AF-A0A533V1R5-F1
#
_cell.length_a   1.000
_cell.length_b   1.000
_cell.length_c   1.000
_cell.angle_alpha   90.00
_cell.angle_beta   90.00
_cell.angle_gamma   90.00
#
_symmetry.space_group_name_H-M   'P 1'
#
loop_
_entity.id
_entity.type
_entity.pdbx_description
1 polymer ?
#
loop_
_entity_poly.entity_id
_entity_poly.type
_entity_poly.pdbx_seq_one_letter_code
_entity_poly.pdbx_strand_id
1 'polypeptide(L)'
;MSDQKENIGELEELKEQSAKLAEMYRRIFYKVDPALVFDLVTRLQQDPQNPKPMYTVEVFTKEGTDPQKSRDHILQTTGSVPAIFDKGTHYVSHHRLNIEILKKLNDIDYVLEVMGDYTGSGASIGPQHDLGDWKKIKDKVTHK
;
A
#
# COMPACT_ATOMS: atom_id res chain seq x y z
N MET A 1 27.29 -32.91 0.32
CA MET A 1 28.00 -31.62 0.14
C MET A 1 27.59 -30.92 -1.17
N SER A 2 27.22 -31.65 -2.23
CA SER A 2 26.58 -31.10 -3.44
C SER A 2 25.24 -30.42 -3.12
N ASP A 3 24.37 -31.12 -2.39
CA ASP A 3 22.98 -30.70 -2.16
C ASP A 3 22.90 -29.47 -1.23
N GLN A 4 23.87 -29.31 -0.33
CA GLN A 4 23.98 -28.11 0.52
C GLN A 4 24.47 -26.89 -0.27
N LYS A 5 25.29 -27.07 -1.31
CA LYS A 5 25.73 -25.96 -2.18
C LYS A 5 24.63 -25.55 -3.15
N GLU A 6 23.89 -26.50 -3.70
CA GLU A 6 22.71 -26.22 -4.55
C GLU A 6 21.63 -25.48 -3.76
N ASN A 7 21.35 -25.91 -2.52
CA ASN A 7 20.36 -25.26 -1.64
C ASN A 7 20.78 -23.81 -1.25
N ILE A 8 22.09 -23.55 -1.06
CA ILE A 8 22.57 -22.16 -0.85
C ILE A 8 22.37 -21.30 -2.11
N GLY A 9 22.56 -21.87 -3.31
CA GLY A 9 22.34 -21.17 -4.57
C GLY A 9 20.89 -20.74 -4.77
N GLU A 10 19.93 -21.63 -4.50
CA GLU A 10 18.49 -21.34 -4.58
C GLU A 10 18.06 -20.23 -3.59
N LEU A 11 18.65 -20.22 -2.39
CA LEU A 11 18.37 -19.19 -1.38
C LEU A 11 18.88 -17.79 -1.81
N GLU A 12 20.04 -17.72 -2.46
CA GLU A 12 20.54 -16.45 -2.99
C GLU A 12 19.73 -15.97 -4.20
N GLU A 13 19.34 -16.88 -5.10
CA GLU A 13 18.44 -16.53 -6.21
C GLU A 13 17.10 -15.98 -5.70
N LEU A 14 16.51 -16.60 -4.67
CA LEU A 14 15.28 -16.11 -4.05
C LEU A 14 15.44 -14.67 -3.52
N LYS A 15 16.56 -14.36 -2.86
CA LYS A 15 16.84 -13.01 -2.37
C LYS A 15 16.96 -12.01 -3.51
N GLU A 16 17.65 -12.37 -4.59
CA GLU A 16 17.79 -11.51 -5.77
C GLU A 16 16.46 -11.21 -6.44
N GLN A 17 15.62 -12.24 -6.65
CA GLN A 17 14.31 -12.07 -7.27
C GLN A 17 13.38 -11.23 -6.39
N SER A 18 13.41 -11.45 -5.07
CA SER A 18 12.67 -10.64 -4.10
C SER A 18 13.10 -9.17 -4.13
N ALA A 19 14.41 -8.90 -4.21
CA ALA A 19 14.93 -7.54 -4.31
C ALA A 19 14.47 -6.83 -5.59
N LYS A 20 14.51 -7.53 -6.74
CA LYS A 20 14.01 -7.02 -8.03
C LYS A 20 12.52 -6.70 -7.98
N LEU A 21 11.71 -7.59 -7.39
CA LEU A 21 10.27 -7.37 -7.23
C LEU A 21 9.98 -6.15 -6.34
N ALA A 22 10.69 -6.04 -5.21
CA ALA A 22 10.54 -4.91 -4.30
C ALA A 22 10.94 -3.58 -4.97
N GLU A 23 11.95 -3.58 -5.84
CA GLU A 23 12.32 -2.40 -6.64
C GLU A 23 11.23 -2.04 -7.66
N MET A 24 10.66 -3.02 -8.35
CA MET A 24 9.54 -2.80 -9.26
C MET A 24 8.34 -2.17 -8.55
N TYR A 25 7.98 -2.66 -7.37
CA TYR A 25 6.91 -2.07 -6.56
C TYR A 25 7.18 -0.61 -6.23
N ARG A 26 8.39 -0.28 -5.74
CA ARG A 26 8.76 1.11 -5.42
C ARG A 26 8.76 2.02 -6.64
N ARG A 27 9.14 1.50 -7.81
CA ARG A 27 9.16 2.29 -9.06
C ARG A 27 7.75 2.61 -9.56
N ILE A 28 6.81 1.65 -9.45
CA ILE A 28 5.44 1.81 -9.95
C ILE A 28 4.56 2.56 -8.92
N PHE A 29 4.77 2.29 -7.63
CA PHE A 29 3.99 2.79 -6.51
C PHE A 29 4.85 3.58 -5.51
N TYR A 30 5.45 4.66 -5.99
CA TYR A 30 6.42 5.45 -5.21
C TYR A 30 5.83 6.19 -3.99
N LYS A 31 4.50 6.28 -3.87
CA LYS A 31 3.78 6.85 -2.71
C LYS A 31 3.05 5.81 -1.87
N VAL A 32 3.09 4.53 -2.24
CA VAL A 32 2.35 3.49 -1.52
C VAL A 32 3.30 2.73 -0.63
N ASP A 33 2.84 2.36 0.56
CA ASP A 33 3.55 1.39 1.40
C ASP A 33 3.84 0.10 0.60
N PRO A 34 5.11 -0.31 0.44
CA PRO A 34 5.48 -1.54 -0.24
C PRO A 34 4.84 -2.80 0.36
N ALA A 35 4.55 -2.81 1.67
CA ALA A 35 3.88 -3.96 2.30
C ALA A 35 2.44 -4.11 1.81
N LEU A 36 1.70 -3.00 1.67
CA LEU A 36 0.37 -2.99 1.06
C LEU A 36 0.40 -3.50 -0.39
N VAL A 37 1.37 -3.04 -1.21
CA VAL A 37 1.50 -3.52 -2.60
C VAL A 37 1.76 -5.03 -2.64
N PHE A 38 2.67 -5.51 -1.81
CA PHE A 38 3.00 -6.93 -1.72
C PHE A 38 1.79 -7.77 -1.28
N ASP A 39 1.09 -7.37 -0.22
CA ASP A 39 -0.10 -8.08 0.27
C ASP A 39 -1.19 -8.14 -0.80
N LEU A 40 -1.50 -7.00 -1.44
CA LEU A 40 -2.51 -6.94 -2.50
C LEU A 40 -2.16 -7.86 -3.69
N VAL A 41 -0.93 -7.76 -4.22
CA VAL A 41 -0.51 -8.58 -5.36
C VAL A 41 -0.55 -10.07 -5.02
N THR A 42 -0.09 -10.44 -3.83
CA THR A 42 -0.10 -11.83 -3.35
C THR A 42 -1.53 -12.37 -3.29
N ARG A 43 -2.49 -11.59 -2.77
CA ARG A 43 -3.90 -12.01 -2.71
C ARG A 43 -4.53 -12.15 -4.07
N LEU A 44 -4.26 -11.24 -5.00
CA LEU A 44 -4.77 -11.32 -6.37
C LEU A 44 -4.24 -12.56 -7.11
N GLN A 45 -3.02 -13.01 -6.80
CA GLN A 45 -2.46 -14.25 -7.32
C GLN A 45 -3.07 -15.50 -6.66
N GLN A 46 -3.28 -15.46 -5.34
CA GLN A 46 -3.80 -16.59 -4.56
C GLN A 46 -5.30 -16.84 -4.75
N ASP A 47 -6.09 -15.78 -4.94
CA ASP A 47 -7.53 -15.87 -5.16
C ASP A 47 -7.97 -15.04 -6.39
N PRO A 48 -7.79 -15.57 -7.60
CA PRO A 48 -8.23 -14.91 -8.82
C PRO A 48 -9.76 -14.69 -8.90
N GLN A 49 -10.55 -15.39 -8.08
CA GLN A 49 -12.01 -15.21 -8.02
C GLN A 49 -12.42 -13.98 -7.19
N ASN A 50 -11.49 -13.42 -6.41
CA ASN A 50 -11.65 -12.17 -5.69
C ASN A 50 -10.69 -11.10 -6.24
N PRO A 51 -10.94 -10.53 -7.43
CA PRO A 51 -10.06 -9.56 -8.08
C PRO A 51 -10.02 -8.20 -7.38
N LYS A 52 -10.82 -8.00 -6.33
CA LYS A 52 -10.87 -6.79 -5.52
C LYS A 52 -11.10 -7.15 -4.04
N PRO A 53 -10.08 -7.64 -3.33
CA PRO A 53 -10.17 -7.83 -1.88
C PRO A 53 -10.53 -6.53 -1.14
N MET A 54 -11.09 -6.65 0.06
CA MET A 54 -11.52 -5.49 0.86
C MET A 54 -10.42 -5.01 1.79
N TYR A 55 -10.22 -3.70 1.83
CA TYR A 55 -9.20 -3.03 2.65
C TYR A 55 -9.77 -1.82 3.38
N THR A 56 -9.17 -1.51 4.51
CA THR A 56 -9.14 -0.13 5.01
C THR A 56 -7.94 0.55 4.39
N VAL A 57 -8.16 1.63 3.64
CA VAL A 57 -7.12 2.37 2.92
C VAL A 57 -7.02 3.78 3.50
N GLU A 58 -5.81 4.16 3.84
CA GLU A 58 -5.43 5.44 4.43
C GLU A 58 -4.64 6.25 3.41
N VAL A 59 -5.10 7.47 3.13
CA VAL A 59 -4.48 8.39 2.16
C VAL A 59 -4.07 9.65 2.91
N PHE A 60 -2.78 9.96 2.86
CA PHE A 60 -2.20 11.16 3.46
C PHE A 60 -1.93 12.20 2.37
N THR A 61 -2.30 13.46 2.62
CA THR A 61 -2.21 14.54 1.65
C THR A 61 -1.36 15.70 2.16
N LYS A 62 -0.90 16.56 1.24
CA LYS A 62 -0.22 17.82 1.57
C LYS A 62 -1.12 18.72 2.43
N GLU A 63 -0.52 19.42 3.38
CA GLU A 63 -1.18 20.52 4.08
C GLU A 63 -1.64 21.60 3.09
N GLY A 64 -2.74 22.29 3.40
CA GLY A 64 -3.32 23.32 2.55
C GLY A 64 -4.09 22.81 1.33
N THR A 65 -4.16 21.48 1.12
CA THR A 65 -5.05 20.89 0.13
C THR A 65 -6.50 21.05 0.58
N ASP A 66 -7.39 21.47 -0.31
CA ASP A 66 -8.82 21.60 -0.03
C ASP A 66 -9.41 20.24 0.42
N PRO A 67 -9.93 20.13 1.66
CA PRO A 67 -10.36 18.84 2.16
C PRO A 67 -11.59 18.26 1.47
N GLN A 68 -12.50 19.13 1.01
CA GLN A 68 -13.71 18.68 0.34
C GLN A 68 -13.39 18.17 -1.08
N LYS A 69 -12.55 18.90 -1.82
CA LYS A 69 -12.07 18.44 -3.13
C LYS A 69 -11.29 17.14 -3.03
N SER A 70 -10.45 17.01 -2.00
CA SER A 70 -9.70 15.78 -1.73
C SER A 70 -10.63 14.61 -1.45
N ARG A 71 -11.62 14.80 -0.57
CA ARG A 71 -12.66 13.82 -0.26
C ARG A 71 -13.40 13.36 -1.52
N ASP A 72 -13.84 14.31 -2.35
CA ASP A 72 -14.63 14.01 -3.54
C ASP A 72 -13.80 13.31 -4.62
N HIS A 73 -12.54 13.69 -4.79
CA HIS A 73 -11.64 13.02 -5.72
C HIS A 73 -11.26 11.61 -5.26
N ILE A 74 -11.05 11.40 -3.95
CA ILE A 74 -10.85 10.06 -3.38
C ILE A 74 -12.11 9.22 -3.58
N LEU A 75 -13.30 9.75 -3.31
CA LEU A 75 -14.57 9.07 -3.59
C LEU A 75 -14.69 8.66 -5.06
N GLN A 76 -14.37 9.56 -6.00
CA GLN A 76 -14.41 9.24 -7.43
C GLN A 76 -13.41 8.14 -7.81
N THR A 77 -12.27 8.09 -7.12
CA THR A 77 -11.21 7.11 -7.37
C THR A 77 -11.55 5.73 -6.81
N THR A 78 -12.10 5.67 -5.59
CA THR A 78 -12.29 4.42 -4.83
C THR A 78 -13.72 3.90 -4.86
N GLY A 79 -14.70 4.77 -5.17
CA GLY A 79 -16.13 4.49 -5.03
C GLY A 79 -16.65 4.55 -3.59
N SER A 80 -15.80 4.89 -2.61
CA SER A 80 -16.16 4.97 -1.20
C SER A 80 -15.86 6.34 -0.62
N VAL A 81 -16.79 6.83 0.21
CA VAL A 81 -16.62 8.08 0.95
C VAL A 81 -15.57 7.90 2.05
N PRO A 82 -14.46 8.66 2.06
CA PRO A 82 -13.52 8.60 3.17
C PRO A 82 -14.03 9.41 4.37
N ALA A 83 -13.70 8.94 5.56
CA ALA A 83 -13.66 9.74 6.78
C ALA A 83 -12.39 10.61 6.78
N ILE A 84 -12.46 11.80 7.39
CA ILE A 84 -11.38 12.80 7.38
C ILE A 84 -10.83 12.99 8.79
N PHE A 85 -9.51 12.94 8.90
CA PHE A 85 -8.71 13.09 10.12
C PHE A 85 -7.62 14.14 9.92
N ASP A 86 -6.83 14.39 10.96
CA ASP A 86 -5.63 15.24 10.94
C ASP A 86 -5.84 16.61 10.29
N LYS A 87 -6.94 17.27 10.67
CA LYS A 87 -7.32 18.60 10.16
C LYS A 87 -7.45 18.66 8.63
N GLY A 88 -7.84 17.55 8.00
CA GLY A 88 -8.07 17.50 6.55
C GLY A 88 -6.92 16.95 5.73
N THR A 89 -5.94 16.29 6.34
CA THR A 89 -4.80 15.72 5.61
C THR A 89 -4.75 14.20 5.61
N HIS A 90 -5.64 13.53 6.34
CA HIS A 90 -5.66 12.07 6.44
C HIS A 90 -7.07 11.55 6.16
N TYR A 91 -7.18 10.68 5.15
CA TYR A 91 -8.45 10.17 4.63
C TYR A 91 -8.48 8.66 4.76
N VAL A 92 -9.49 8.13 5.47
CA VAL A 92 -9.64 6.69 5.71
C VAL A 92 -10.90 6.20 5.03
N SER A 93 -10.78 5.19 4.17
CA SER A 93 -11.93 4.61 3.45
C SER A 93 -11.87 3.09 3.46
N HIS A 94 -13.04 2.46 3.59
CA HIS A 94 -13.18 1.01 3.48
C HIS A 94 -13.74 0.65 2.11
N HIS A 95 -12.98 -0.06 1.30
CA HIS A 95 -13.37 -0.35 -0.07
C HIS A 95 -12.64 -1.54 -0.70
N ARG A 96 -13.21 -1.98 -1.82
CA ARG A 96 -12.68 -3.00 -2.71
C ARG A 96 -11.47 -2.45 -3.46
N LEU A 97 -10.29 -3.02 -3.22
CA LEU A 97 -9.01 -2.52 -3.74
C LEU A 97 -8.46 -3.42 -4.85
N ASN A 98 -7.94 -2.82 -5.92
CA ASN A 98 -7.11 -3.47 -6.92
C ASN A 98 -5.92 -2.59 -7.30
N ILE A 99 -5.04 -3.11 -8.14
CA ILE A 99 -3.81 -2.44 -8.57
C ILE A 99 -4.12 -1.13 -9.30
N GLU A 100 -5.20 -1.06 -10.08
CA GLU A 100 -5.58 0.17 -10.81
C GLU A 100 -6.03 1.28 -9.88
N ILE A 101 -6.85 0.98 -8.85
CA ILE A 101 -7.25 1.97 -7.83
C ILE A 101 -6.02 2.45 -7.07
N LEU A 102 -5.16 1.52 -6.66
CA LEU A 102 -3.94 1.84 -5.93
C LEU A 102 -3.01 2.76 -6.76
N LYS A 103 -2.92 2.49 -8.08
CA LYS A 103 -2.13 3.33 -9.00
C LYS A 103 -2.74 4.72 -9.15
N LYS A 104 -4.06 4.83 -9.28
CA LYS A 104 -4.75 6.11 -9.36
C LYS A 104 -4.47 6.96 -8.12
N LEU A 105 -4.58 6.38 -6.92
CA LEU A 105 -4.26 7.09 -5.66
C LEU A 105 -2.80 7.54 -5.61
N ASN A 106 -1.86 6.67 -5.99
CA ASN A 106 -0.43 6.99 -6.09
C ASN A 106 -0.16 8.19 -7.01
N ASP A 107 -0.93 8.32 -8.09
CA ASP A 107 -0.70 9.35 -9.12
C ASP A 107 -1.33 10.70 -8.80
N ILE A 108 -2.12 10.81 -7.73
CA ILE A 108 -2.70 12.09 -7.31
C ILE A 108 -1.60 13.01 -6.77
N ASP A 109 -1.46 14.20 -7.35
CA ASP A 109 -0.36 15.13 -7.06
C ASP A 109 -0.27 15.59 -5.60
N TYR A 110 -1.42 15.75 -4.94
CA TYR A 110 -1.48 16.19 -3.54
C TYR A 110 -1.36 15.05 -2.54
N VAL A 111 -1.43 13.80 -2.99
CA VAL A 111 -1.20 12.63 -2.13
C VAL A 111 0.30 12.53 -1.85
N LEU A 112 0.62 12.29 -0.59
CA LEU A 112 1.97 12.06 -0.09
C LEU A 112 2.22 10.57 0.07
N GLU A 113 1.30 9.87 0.75
CA GLU A 113 1.44 8.47 1.09
C GLU A 113 0.08 7.75 1.07
N VAL A 114 0.11 6.46 0.73
CA VAL A 114 -1.05 5.56 0.78
C VAL A 114 -0.65 4.31 1.57
N MET A 115 -1.41 3.99 2.61
CA MET A 115 -1.25 2.79 3.43
C MET A 115 -2.58 2.05 3.53
N GLY A 116 -2.58 0.85 4.09
CA GLY A 116 -3.83 0.13 4.30
C GLY A 116 -3.65 -1.30 4.74
N ASP A 117 -4.75 -1.82 5.30
CA ASP A 117 -4.83 -3.14 5.91
C ASP A 117 -5.94 -3.95 5.28
N TYR A 118 -5.64 -5.22 5.01
CA TYR A 118 -6.63 -6.17 4.55
C TYR A 118 -7.64 -6.48 5.65
N THR A 119 -8.93 -6.30 5.36
CA THR A 119 -10.01 -6.54 6.33
C THR A 119 -10.89 -7.75 6.01
N GLY A 120 -10.70 -8.38 4.84
CA GLY A 120 -11.54 -9.49 4.39
C GLY A 120 -13.04 -9.13 4.35
N SER A 121 -13.89 -9.92 4.99
CA SER A 121 -15.33 -9.61 5.13
C SER A 121 -15.66 -8.74 6.35
N GLY A 122 -14.66 -8.30 7.11
CA GLY A 122 -14.83 -7.48 8.30
C GLY A 122 -15.16 -6.02 7.99
N ALA A 123 -15.59 -5.31 9.04
CA ALA A 123 -15.74 -3.86 9.00
C ALA A 123 -14.38 -3.16 8.88
N SER A 124 -14.43 -1.86 8.55
CA SER A 124 -13.26 -0.97 8.65
C SER A 124 -12.64 -1.03 10.04
N ILE A 125 -11.31 -1.01 10.10
CA ILE A 125 -10.57 -0.92 11.38
C ILE A 125 -10.19 0.52 11.76
N GLY A 126 -10.58 1.50 10.94
CA GLY A 126 -10.24 2.91 11.16
C GLY A 126 -8.77 3.23 10.85
N PRO A 127 -8.28 4.44 11.18
CA PRO A 127 -6.89 4.79 10.98
C PRO A 127 -5.98 3.94 11.87
N GLN A 128 -4.94 3.34 11.30
CA GLN A 128 -3.93 2.54 12.01
C GLN A 128 -2.51 3.09 11.80
N HIS A 129 -2.34 4.05 10.90
CA HIS A 129 -1.03 4.53 10.47
C HIS A 129 -0.84 6.04 10.69
N ASP A 130 0.41 6.42 10.91
CA ASP A 130 0.89 7.79 10.82
C ASP A 130 1.69 8.02 9.53
N LEU A 131 1.70 9.26 9.05
CA LEU A 131 2.52 9.66 7.90
C LEU A 131 4.00 9.28 8.14
N GLY A 132 4.59 8.55 7.18
CA GLY A 132 5.97 8.11 7.20
C GLY A 132 6.25 6.80 7.95
N ASP A 133 5.24 6.11 8.48
CA ASP A 133 5.44 4.88 9.25
C ASP A 133 6.27 3.80 8.55
N TRP A 134 5.99 3.52 7.28
CA TRP A 134 6.75 2.51 6.54
C TRP A 134 8.19 2.97 6.21
N LYS A 135 8.46 4.28 6.22
CA LYS A 135 9.82 4.82 6.03
C LYS A 135 10.67 4.70 7.28
N LYS A 136 10.08 4.85 8.47
CA LYS A 136 10.75 4.67 9.77
C LYS A 136 11.33 3.25 9.95
N ILE A 137 10.72 2.25 9.31
CA ILE A 137 11.21 0.86 9.32
C ILE A 137 12.53 0.74 8.54
N LYS A 138 12.69 1.49 7.45
CA LYS A 138 13.91 1.48 6.61
C LYS A 138 15.11 2.03 7.37
N ASP A 139 14.93 3.08 8.16
CA ASP A 139 16.02 3.76 8.87
C ASP A 139 16.54 2.95 10.07
N LYS A 140 15.70 2.11 10.69
CA LYS A 140 16.11 1.19 11.77
C LYS A 140 16.93 0.01 11.28
N VAL A 141 16.80 -0.38 10.01
CA VAL A 141 17.52 -1.52 9.41
C VAL A 141 18.86 -1.09 8.82
N THR A 142 19.00 0.17 8.38
CA THR A 142 20.25 0.71 7.80
C THR A 142 21.27 1.21 8.83
N HIS A 143 20.91 1.32 10.11
CA HIS A 143 21.79 1.77 11.20
C HIS A 143 22.15 0.66 12.21
N LYS A 144 22.16 -0.61 11.77
CA LYS A 144 22.67 -1.74 12.54
C LYS A 144 23.75 -2.49 11.78
#